data_AF-A0A1Q6V550-F1
#
_entry.id   AF-A0A1Q6V550-F1
#
_cell.length_a   1.000
_cell.length_b   1.000
_cell.length_c   1.000
_cell.angle_alpha   90.00
_cell.angle_beta   90.00
_cell.angle_gamma   90.00
#
_symmetry.space_group_name_H-M   'P 1'
#
loop_
_entity.id
_entity.type
_entity.pdbx_description
1 polymer ?
#
loop_
_entity_poly.entity_id
_entity_poly.type
_entity_poly.pdbx_seq_one_letter_code
_entity_poly.pdbx_strand_id
1 'polypeptide(L)'
;MIPLWPQISCGITLSHSDVQRIGKKIWQNECNGTISGLTSWNQGEDFASLGIGHFIWYPKGRRGPFEESFPKVVSFISKRGAKLPTLLLRGGEQPCPWNSRAEFLRAQHTIEMNQLRQFLVDTIALQAEFLIGRLESALPKMLDEAAPGDRANVQQQFDRLARTAQGCYAIVDYVNFKGEGVLHTERYQGQGWGLLQVLESMHGTGDADAVDEFARAARATLTRRVHNAPVGRHESRWLTGWIRRVNSYNGG
;
A
#
# COMPACT_ATOMS: atom_id res chain seq x y z
N MET A 1 -31.64 10.17 2.56
CA MET A 1 -31.04 9.50 3.74
C MET A 1 -29.57 9.34 3.43
N ILE A 2 -28.71 10.21 3.98
CA ILE A 2 -27.26 10.13 3.75
C ILE A 2 -26.77 8.92 4.55
N PRO A 3 -26.11 7.92 3.93
CA PRO A 3 -25.58 6.80 4.69
C PRO A 3 -24.50 7.32 5.63
N LEU A 4 -24.71 7.14 6.94
CA LEU A 4 -23.71 7.36 7.96
C LEU A 4 -22.62 6.29 7.78
N TRP A 5 -21.45 6.71 7.31
CA TRP A 5 -20.29 5.83 7.22
C TRP A 5 -19.76 5.50 8.62
N PRO A 6 -19.23 4.28 8.82
CA PRO A 6 -18.59 3.93 10.07
C PRO A 6 -17.43 4.88 10.31
N GLN A 7 -17.44 5.55 11.46
CA GLN A 7 -16.31 6.31 11.97
C GLN A 7 -15.13 5.33 12.08
N ILE A 8 -14.11 5.55 11.26
CA ILE A 8 -12.88 4.80 11.33
C ILE A 8 -12.17 5.27 12.60
N SER A 9 -12.07 4.37 13.58
CA SER A 9 -11.67 4.68 14.94
C SER A 9 -10.15 4.77 15.07
N CYS A 10 -9.58 5.88 14.59
CA CYS A 10 -8.44 6.63 15.15
C CYS A 10 -8.16 7.85 14.25
N GLY A 11 -8.75 9.01 14.55
CA GLY A 11 -8.30 10.34 14.07
C GLY A 11 -8.38 10.66 12.56
N ILE A 12 -8.45 9.68 11.67
CA ILE A 12 -8.51 9.88 10.21
C ILE A 12 -9.95 10.21 9.81
N THR A 13 -10.28 11.50 9.83
CA THR A 13 -11.60 11.98 9.36
C THR A 13 -11.51 12.29 7.86
N LEU A 14 -11.64 11.25 7.03
CA LEU A 14 -11.66 11.42 5.57
C LEU A 14 -13.08 11.40 5.04
N SER A 15 -13.38 12.33 4.13
CA SER A 15 -14.59 12.24 3.32
C SER A 15 -14.44 11.11 2.30
N HIS A 16 -15.55 10.56 1.81
CA HIS A 16 -15.50 9.59 0.70
C HIS A 16 -14.84 10.15 -0.56
N SER A 17 -15.01 11.44 -0.83
CA SER A 17 -14.29 12.12 -1.92
C SER A 17 -12.77 12.10 -1.70
N ASP A 18 -12.30 12.23 -0.46
CA ASP A 18 -10.87 12.10 -0.15
C ASP A 18 -10.39 10.68 -0.36
N VAL A 19 -11.11 9.68 0.15
CA VAL A 19 -10.76 8.27 -0.03
C VAL A 19 -10.70 7.90 -1.51
N GLN A 20 -11.67 8.35 -2.31
CA GLN A 20 -11.68 8.12 -3.75
C GLN A 20 -10.47 8.78 -4.43
N ARG A 21 -10.09 10.00 -4.01
CA ARG A 21 -8.91 10.71 -4.54
C ARG A 21 -7.62 9.99 -4.16
N ILE A 22 -7.49 9.54 -2.90
CA ILE A 22 -6.37 8.72 -2.42
C ILE A 22 -6.24 7.46 -3.29
N GLY A 23 -7.34 6.73 -3.48
CA GLY A 23 -7.36 5.51 -4.30
C GLY A 23 -6.91 5.75 -5.75
N LYS A 24 -7.35 6.85 -6.37
CA LYS A 24 -6.90 7.24 -7.72
C LYS A 24 -5.42 7.57 -7.78
N LYS A 25 -4.86 8.26 -6.77
CA LYS A 25 -3.41 8.57 -6.73
C LYS A 25 -2.58 7.29 -6.55
N ILE A 26 -3.01 6.38 -5.70
CA ILE A 26 -2.36 5.06 -5.54
C ILE A 26 -2.43 4.28 -6.86
N TRP A 27 -3.60 4.26 -7.51
CA TRP A 27 -3.76 3.62 -8.82
C TRP A 27 -2.81 4.22 -9.88
N GLN A 28 -2.61 5.54 -9.87
CA GLN A 28 -1.66 6.21 -10.75
C GLN A 28 -0.22 5.75 -10.48
N ASN A 29 0.18 5.64 -9.23
CA ASN A 29 1.54 5.21 -8.87
C ASN A 29 1.80 3.73 -9.16
N GLU A 30 0.85 2.86 -8.82
CA GLU A 30 1.03 1.42 -8.82
C GLU A 30 0.70 0.75 -10.15
N CYS A 31 -0.22 1.35 -10.92
CA CYS A 31 -0.70 0.76 -12.17
C CYS A 31 -0.61 1.73 -13.36
N ASN A 32 0.08 2.85 -13.20
CA ASN A 32 0.14 3.95 -14.17
C ASN A 32 -1.26 4.48 -14.57
N GLY A 33 -2.26 4.32 -13.70
CA GLY A 33 -3.66 4.67 -13.97
C GLY A 33 -4.34 3.80 -15.04
N THR A 34 -3.75 2.65 -15.38
CA THR A 34 -4.28 1.75 -16.42
C THR A 34 -5.08 0.60 -15.82
N ILE A 35 -6.12 0.17 -16.55
CA ILE A 35 -6.94 -0.99 -16.17
C ILE A 35 -6.13 -2.29 -16.25
N SER A 36 -5.26 -2.43 -17.26
CA SER A 36 -4.39 -3.61 -17.38
C SER A 36 -3.39 -3.72 -16.23
N GLY A 37 -2.88 -2.58 -15.75
CA GLY A 37 -1.95 -2.53 -14.61
C GLY A 37 -2.55 -2.98 -13.27
N LEU A 38 -3.88 -3.08 -13.15
CA LEU A 38 -4.54 -3.64 -11.95
C LEU A 38 -4.34 -5.15 -11.81
N THR A 39 -3.76 -5.81 -12.80
CA THR A 39 -3.53 -7.25 -12.81
C THR A 39 -2.15 -7.54 -13.35
N SER A 40 -1.26 -8.09 -12.53
CA SER A 40 0.10 -8.44 -12.96
C SER A 40 0.57 -9.74 -12.32
N TRP A 41 1.59 -10.33 -12.93
CA TRP A 41 2.32 -11.46 -12.39
C TRP A 41 3.77 -11.31 -12.86
N ASN A 42 4.66 -10.86 -11.98
CA ASN A 42 6.03 -10.56 -12.39
C ASN A 42 6.83 -11.84 -12.63
N GLN A 43 7.87 -11.73 -13.43
CA GLN A 43 8.78 -12.85 -13.64
C GLN A 43 9.53 -13.15 -12.33
N GLY A 44 9.55 -14.42 -11.93
CA GLY A 44 10.18 -14.87 -10.69
C GLY A 44 9.26 -14.87 -9.46
N GLU A 45 8.01 -14.43 -9.59
CA GLU A 45 6.99 -14.53 -8.54
C GLU A 45 6.12 -15.78 -8.72
N ASP A 46 5.59 -16.30 -7.61
CA ASP A 46 4.68 -17.45 -7.56
C ASP A 46 3.21 -17.06 -7.30
N PHE A 47 2.87 -15.79 -7.50
CA PHE A 47 1.57 -15.21 -7.20
C PHE A 47 1.15 -14.14 -8.20
N ALA A 48 -0.15 -13.88 -8.27
CA ALA A 48 -0.69 -12.71 -8.97
C ALA A 48 -0.79 -11.52 -8.02
N SER A 49 -0.52 -10.32 -8.56
CA SER A 49 -0.68 -9.04 -7.87
C SER A 49 -1.87 -8.28 -8.47
N LEU A 50 -2.81 -7.90 -7.61
CA LEU A 50 -4.13 -7.40 -8.02
C LEU A 50 -4.50 -6.08 -7.35
N GLY A 51 -5.22 -5.23 -8.08
CA GLY A 51 -5.77 -3.99 -7.55
C GLY A 51 -4.73 -2.91 -7.28
N ILE A 52 -5.20 -1.79 -6.73
CA ILE A 52 -4.35 -0.60 -6.51
C ILE A 52 -3.30 -0.83 -5.42
N GLY A 53 -3.51 -1.80 -4.52
CA GLY A 53 -2.57 -2.17 -3.47
C GLY A 53 -1.64 -3.33 -3.83
N HIS A 54 -1.64 -3.78 -5.10
CA HIS A 54 -0.90 -4.98 -5.55
C HIS A 54 -1.09 -6.17 -4.60
N PHE A 55 -2.35 -6.42 -4.26
CA PHE A 55 -2.75 -7.46 -3.32
C PHE A 55 -2.38 -8.84 -3.86
N ILE A 56 -1.68 -9.61 -3.04
CA ILE A 56 -1.11 -10.90 -3.40
C ILE A 56 -2.19 -11.98 -3.39
N TRP A 57 -2.27 -12.77 -4.45
CA TRP A 57 -3.14 -13.95 -4.57
C TRP A 57 -2.36 -15.18 -5.02
N TYR A 58 -2.25 -16.17 -4.13
CA TYR A 58 -1.52 -17.41 -4.40
C TYR A 58 -2.41 -18.47 -5.07
N PRO A 59 -1.82 -19.30 -5.95
CA PRO A 59 -2.47 -20.51 -6.44
C PRO A 59 -2.74 -21.52 -5.32
N LYS A 60 -3.63 -22.48 -5.59
CA LYS A 60 -3.95 -23.54 -4.64
C LYS A 60 -2.68 -24.32 -4.27
N GLY A 61 -2.48 -24.55 -2.97
CA GLY A 61 -1.34 -25.31 -2.45
C GLY A 61 0.01 -24.61 -2.57
N ARG A 62 0.05 -23.35 -3.04
CA ARG A 62 1.25 -22.52 -3.04
C ARG A 62 1.18 -21.49 -1.92
N ARG A 63 2.33 -21.24 -1.31
CA ARG A 63 2.58 -20.17 -0.35
C ARG A 63 3.99 -19.65 -0.62
N GLY A 64 4.15 -18.34 -0.50
CA GLY A 64 5.44 -17.69 -0.61
C GLY A 64 5.83 -17.02 0.71
N PRO A 65 6.97 -16.33 0.74
CA PRO A 65 7.43 -15.60 1.92
C PRO A 65 6.59 -14.35 2.22
N PHE A 66 5.71 -13.95 1.31
CA PHE A 66 4.87 -12.76 1.44
C PHE A 66 3.46 -13.11 1.89
N GLU A 67 2.85 -12.19 2.63
CA GLU A 67 1.49 -12.36 3.15
C GLU A 67 0.44 -12.26 2.02
N GLU A 68 -0.43 -13.25 1.94
CA GLU A 68 -1.57 -13.24 1.03
C GLU A 68 -2.63 -12.22 1.49
N SER A 69 -2.97 -11.26 0.62
CA SER A 69 -3.83 -10.12 0.97
C SER A 69 -5.07 -9.96 0.10
N PHE A 70 -5.07 -10.46 -1.14
CA PHE A 70 -6.22 -10.30 -2.05
C PHE A 70 -7.52 -10.92 -1.51
N PRO A 71 -7.52 -12.15 -0.96
CA PRO A 71 -8.66 -12.71 -0.21
C PRO A 71 -9.29 -11.77 0.83
N LYS A 72 -8.45 -11.07 1.60
CA LYS A 72 -8.88 -10.17 2.67
C LYS A 72 -9.60 -8.95 2.10
N VAL A 73 -9.08 -8.41 1.01
CA VAL A 73 -9.69 -7.28 0.26
C VAL A 73 -11.04 -7.68 -0.33
N VAL A 74 -11.12 -8.86 -0.96
CA VAL A 74 -12.39 -9.37 -1.51
C VAL A 74 -13.44 -9.53 -0.42
N SER A 75 -13.06 -10.09 0.74
CA SER A 75 -13.95 -10.21 1.90
C SER A 75 -14.42 -8.85 2.41
N PHE A 76 -13.50 -7.88 2.52
CA PHE A 76 -13.82 -6.51 2.94
C PHE A 76 -14.80 -5.84 1.98
N ILE A 77 -14.53 -5.89 0.68
CA ILE A 77 -15.36 -5.30 -0.38
C ILE A 77 -16.76 -5.96 -0.40
N SER A 78 -16.81 -7.29 -0.28
CA SER A 78 -18.07 -8.05 -0.25
C SER A 78 -18.94 -7.67 0.95
N LYS A 79 -18.36 -7.53 2.14
CA LYS A 79 -19.08 -7.08 3.35
C LYS A 79 -19.66 -5.68 3.22
N ARG A 80 -19.15 -4.85 2.30
CA ARG A 80 -19.67 -3.52 1.96
C ARG A 80 -20.70 -3.53 0.84
N GLY A 81 -21.17 -4.72 0.42
CA GLY A 81 -22.29 -4.88 -0.52
C GLY A 81 -21.93 -4.76 -2.00
N ALA A 82 -20.64 -4.69 -2.34
CA ALA A 82 -20.21 -4.68 -3.73
C ALA A 82 -20.47 -6.05 -4.40
N LYS A 83 -20.89 -6.01 -5.66
CA LYS A 83 -21.13 -7.23 -6.46
C LYS A 83 -19.80 -7.89 -6.82
N LEU A 84 -19.68 -9.18 -6.51
CA LEU A 84 -18.51 -9.97 -6.87
C LEU A 84 -18.66 -10.57 -8.27
N PRO A 85 -17.60 -10.57 -9.09
CA PRO A 85 -17.60 -11.30 -10.36
C PRO A 85 -17.66 -12.82 -10.10
N THR A 86 -18.03 -13.60 -11.13
CA THR A 86 -18.22 -15.05 -11.03
C THR A 86 -17.03 -15.77 -10.37
N LEU A 87 -15.82 -15.33 -10.71
CA LEU A 87 -14.56 -15.88 -10.18
C LEU A 87 -14.42 -15.76 -8.65
N LEU A 88 -15.12 -14.80 -8.04
CA LEU A 88 -15.02 -14.46 -6.63
C LEU A 88 -16.32 -14.74 -5.86
N LEU A 89 -17.31 -15.41 -6.46
CA LEU A 89 -18.62 -15.63 -5.82
C LEU A 89 -18.56 -16.47 -4.55
N ARG A 90 -17.54 -17.33 -4.40
CA ARG A 90 -17.31 -18.05 -3.12
C ARG A 90 -16.45 -17.23 -2.14
N GLY A 91 -16.33 -15.92 -2.37
CA GLY A 91 -15.60 -14.98 -1.53
C GLY A 91 -14.08 -15.13 -1.61
N GLY A 92 -13.38 -14.59 -0.60
CA GLY A 92 -11.92 -14.64 -0.48
C GLY A 92 -11.34 -16.04 -0.24
N GLU A 93 -12.16 -17.07 -0.08
CA GLU A 93 -11.70 -18.45 0.15
C GLU A 93 -11.22 -19.14 -1.13
N GLN A 94 -11.46 -18.53 -2.30
CA GLN A 94 -11.02 -19.09 -3.57
C GLN A 94 -9.52 -18.80 -3.80
N PRO A 95 -8.70 -19.83 -4.09
CA PRO A 95 -7.33 -19.61 -4.51
C PRO A 95 -7.29 -18.97 -5.90
N CYS A 96 -6.13 -18.40 -6.27
CA CYS A 96 -5.90 -17.89 -7.61
C CYS A 96 -6.19 -19.00 -8.64
N PRO A 97 -7.05 -18.76 -9.64
CA PRO A 97 -7.46 -19.79 -10.60
C PRO A 97 -6.34 -20.16 -11.58
N TRP A 98 -5.32 -19.32 -11.70
CA TRP A 98 -4.17 -19.52 -12.56
C TRP A 98 -3.03 -20.11 -11.73
N ASN A 99 -2.53 -21.29 -12.11
CA ASN A 99 -1.48 -22.00 -11.38
C ASN A 99 -0.06 -21.58 -11.76
N SER A 100 0.06 -20.73 -12.78
CA SER A 100 1.33 -20.21 -13.26
C SER A 100 1.18 -18.86 -13.95
N ARG A 101 2.29 -18.12 -14.01
CA ARG A 101 2.39 -16.89 -14.83
C ARG A 101 1.98 -17.13 -16.28
N ALA A 102 2.35 -18.27 -16.87
CA ALA A 102 2.01 -18.58 -18.26
C ALA A 102 0.49 -18.71 -18.47
N GLU A 103 -0.22 -19.36 -17.54
CA GLU A 103 -1.68 -19.42 -17.55
C GLU A 103 -2.31 -18.03 -17.39
N PHE A 104 -1.80 -17.25 -16.43
CA PHE A 104 -2.27 -15.89 -16.17
C PHE A 104 -2.12 -14.96 -17.39
N LEU A 105 -1.00 -15.10 -18.12
CA LEU A 105 -0.75 -14.33 -19.34
C LEU A 105 -1.65 -14.77 -20.52
N ARG A 106 -1.93 -16.08 -20.66
CA ARG A 106 -2.91 -16.54 -21.66
C ARG A 106 -4.33 -16.05 -21.34
N ALA A 107 -4.64 -15.87 -20.07
CA ALA A 107 -5.96 -15.43 -19.63
C ALA A 107 -6.20 -13.92 -19.75
N GLN A 108 -5.22 -13.12 -20.20
CA GLN A 108 -5.29 -11.65 -20.18
C GLN A 108 -6.51 -11.05 -20.89
N HIS A 109 -7.07 -11.75 -21.88
CA HIS A 109 -8.22 -11.30 -22.66
C HIS A 109 -9.49 -12.14 -22.45
N THR A 110 -9.49 -13.03 -21.45
CA THR A 110 -10.65 -13.84 -21.09
C THR A 110 -11.74 -13.00 -20.44
N ILE A 111 -12.98 -13.51 -20.47
CA ILE A 111 -14.13 -12.86 -19.83
C ILE A 111 -13.87 -12.71 -18.33
N GLU A 112 -13.31 -13.74 -17.70
CA GLU A 112 -13.00 -13.78 -16.28
C GLU A 112 -11.99 -12.68 -15.89
N MET A 113 -10.92 -12.51 -16.66
CA MET A 113 -9.92 -11.47 -16.40
C MET A 113 -10.51 -10.06 -16.59
N ASN A 114 -11.34 -9.87 -17.62
CA ASN A 114 -11.99 -8.59 -17.86
C ASN A 114 -13.00 -8.24 -16.75
N GLN A 115 -13.77 -9.21 -16.29
CA GLN A 115 -14.68 -9.05 -15.15
C GLN A 115 -13.91 -8.75 -13.85
N LEU A 116 -12.78 -9.42 -13.62
CA LEU A 116 -11.91 -9.15 -12.47
C LEU A 116 -11.38 -7.71 -12.50
N ARG A 117 -10.90 -7.24 -13.65
CA ARG A 117 -10.44 -5.84 -13.81
C ARG A 117 -11.55 -4.83 -13.61
N GLN A 118 -12.74 -5.08 -14.17
CA GLN A 118 -13.88 -4.21 -13.98
C GLN A 118 -14.25 -4.09 -12.50
N PHE A 119 -14.30 -5.23 -11.80
CA PHE A 119 -14.49 -5.26 -10.35
C PHE A 119 -13.42 -4.43 -9.61
N LEU A 120 -12.15 -4.55 -9.99
CA LEU A 120 -11.06 -3.77 -9.37
C LEU A 120 -11.19 -2.27 -9.66
N VAL A 121 -11.65 -1.86 -10.84
CA VAL A 121 -11.91 -0.44 -11.17
C VAL A 121 -13.09 0.09 -10.36
N ASP A 122 -14.20 -0.65 -10.32
CA ASP A 122 -15.44 -0.23 -9.67
C ASP A 122 -15.31 -0.12 -8.15
N THR A 123 -14.27 -0.74 -7.58
CA THR A 123 -14.03 -0.83 -6.14
C THR A 123 -12.79 -0.07 -5.67
N ILE A 124 -12.21 0.83 -6.48
CA ILE A 124 -11.02 1.62 -6.11
C ILE A 124 -11.18 2.32 -4.76
N ALA A 125 -12.34 2.93 -4.48
CA ALA A 125 -12.59 3.60 -3.21
C ALA A 125 -12.55 2.61 -2.02
N LEU A 126 -13.17 1.44 -2.16
CA LEU A 126 -13.15 0.41 -1.12
C LEU A 126 -11.76 -0.21 -0.92
N GLN A 127 -10.96 -0.34 -1.99
CA GLN A 127 -9.56 -0.76 -1.88
C GLN A 127 -8.74 0.28 -1.11
N ALA A 128 -8.99 1.58 -1.34
CA ALA A 128 -8.35 2.64 -0.59
C ALA A 128 -8.77 2.64 0.89
N GLU A 129 -10.06 2.45 1.21
CA GLU A 129 -10.52 2.25 2.59
C GLU A 129 -9.79 1.09 3.27
N PHE A 130 -9.63 -0.03 2.56
CA PHE A 130 -8.91 -1.19 3.09
C PHE A 130 -7.43 -0.88 3.38
N LEU A 131 -6.75 -0.14 2.49
CA LEU A 131 -5.37 0.27 2.70
C LEU A 131 -5.22 1.26 3.88
N ILE A 132 -6.18 2.18 4.04
CA ILE A 132 -6.23 3.09 5.19
C ILE A 132 -6.41 2.31 6.50
N GLY A 133 -7.35 1.36 6.56
CA GLY A 133 -7.54 0.52 7.75
C GLY A 133 -6.31 -0.35 8.08
N ARG A 134 -5.57 -0.79 7.05
CA ARG A 134 -4.27 -1.48 7.24
C ARG A 134 -3.22 -0.54 7.86
N LEU A 135 -3.14 0.70 7.38
CA LEU A 135 -2.23 1.70 7.92
C LEU A 135 -2.51 1.98 9.40
N GLU A 136 -3.78 2.13 9.79
CA GLU A 136 -4.15 2.32 11.20
C GLU A 136 -3.74 1.13 12.06
N SER A 137 -3.91 -0.08 11.53
CA SER A 137 -3.47 -1.32 12.20
C SER A 137 -1.95 -1.47 12.25
N ALA A 138 -1.20 -0.71 11.46
CA ALA A 138 0.27 -0.72 11.46
C ALA A 138 0.86 0.18 12.55
N LEU A 139 0.16 1.25 12.96
CA LEU A 139 0.65 2.20 13.95
C LEU A 139 1.04 1.53 15.28
N PRO A 140 0.20 0.70 15.93
CA PRO A 140 0.59 0.02 17.17
C PRO A 140 1.87 -0.81 17.01
N LYS A 141 2.04 -1.51 15.89
CA LYS A 141 3.25 -2.31 15.61
C LYS A 141 4.49 -1.42 15.48
N MET A 142 4.36 -0.26 14.84
CA MET A 142 5.45 0.71 14.73
C MET A 142 5.84 1.27 16.09
N LEU A 143 4.88 1.54 16.98
CA LEU A 143 5.15 2.01 18.34
C LEU A 143 5.81 0.94 19.21
N ASP A 144 5.42 -0.32 19.06
CA ASP A 144 6.03 -1.44 19.78
C ASP A 144 7.50 -1.62 19.38
N GLU A 145 7.80 -1.50 18.08
CA GLU A 145 9.16 -1.58 17.52
C GLU A 145 10.02 -0.35 17.85
N ALA A 146 9.42 0.85 17.91
CA ALA A 146 10.14 2.09 18.17
C ALA A 146 10.80 2.10 19.56
N ALA A 147 11.99 2.72 19.63
CA ALA A 147 12.67 2.95 20.90
C ALA A 147 11.76 3.76 21.85
N PRO A 148 11.78 3.50 23.17
CA PRO A 148 10.86 4.15 24.11
C PRO A 148 10.83 5.68 24.03
N GLY A 149 11.97 6.32 23.75
CA GLY A 149 12.07 7.78 23.59
C GLY A 149 11.44 8.33 22.32
N ASP A 150 11.33 7.51 21.27
CA ASP A 150 10.85 7.94 19.93
C ASP A 150 9.35 7.69 19.74
N ARG A 151 8.73 6.83 20.55
CA ARG A 151 7.31 6.44 20.44
C ARG A 151 6.36 7.64 20.38
N ALA A 152 6.57 8.63 21.24
CA ALA A 152 5.74 9.83 21.28
C ALA A 152 5.88 10.65 19.99
N ASN A 153 7.10 10.77 19.46
CA ASN A 153 7.35 11.45 18.19
C ASN A 153 6.70 10.68 17.03
N VAL A 154 6.88 9.36 16.94
CA VAL A 154 6.29 8.53 15.88
C VAL A 154 4.77 8.69 15.84
N GLN A 155 4.10 8.58 16.99
CA GLN A 155 2.66 8.81 17.11
C GLN A 155 2.28 10.22 16.63
N GLN A 156 2.98 11.24 17.11
CA GLN A 156 2.71 12.64 16.76
C GLN A 156 2.84 12.89 15.25
N GLN A 157 3.90 12.38 14.61
CA GLN A 157 4.15 12.58 13.18
C GLN A 157 3.16 11.78 12.32
N PHE A 158 2.78 10.58 12.76
CA PHE A 158 1.70 9.81 12.14
C PHE A 158 0.39 10.62 12.15
N ASP A 159 -0.03 11.09 13.32
CA ASP A 159 -1.28 11.84 13.48
C ASP A 159 -1.26 13.15 12.67
N ARG A 160 -0.12 13.85 12.67
CA ARG A 160 0.07 15.08 11.90
C ARG A 160 -0.16 14.85 10.40
N LEU A 161 0.36 13.77 9.84
CA LEU A 161 0.13 13.42 8.43
C LEU A 161 -1.31 12.92 8.19
N ALA A 162 -1.83 12.10 9.11
CA ALA A 162 -3.14 11.47 9.04
C ALA A 162 -4.30 12.49 9.05
N ARG A 163 -4.12 13.68 9.65
CA ARG A 163 -5.13 14.76 9.70
C ARG A 163 -5.50 15.35 8.34
N THR A 164 -4.64 15.23 7.34
CA THR A 164 -4.90 15.76 6.00
C THR A 164 -5.02 14.63 5.00
N ALA A 165 -5.90 14.77 4.01
CA ALA A 165 -6.04 13.77 2.96
C ALA A 165 -4.75 13.59 2.12
N GLN A 166 -3.95 14.66 1.99
CA GLN A 166 -2.66 14.60 1.29
C GLN A 166 -1.60 13.86 2.10
N GLY A 167 -1.50 14.13 3.41
CA GLY A 167 -0.59 13.41 4.30
C GLY A 167 -1.00 11.94 4.45
N CYS A 168 -2.30 11.65 4.62
CA CYS A 168 -2.83 10.29 4.66
C CYS A 168 -2.48 9.52 3.36
N TYR A 169 -2.70 10.12 2.19
CA TYR A 169 -2.23 9.55 0.92
C TYR A 169 -0.74 9.20 0.96
N ALA A 170 0.11 10.12 1.41
CA ALA A 170 1.56 9.92 1.41
C ALA A 170 1.99 8.73 2.28
N ILE A 171 1.43 8.58 3.48
CA ILE A 171 1.77 7.48 4.39
C ILE A 171 1.13 6.14 3.97
N VAL A 172 -0.08 6.15 3.41
CA VAL A 172 -0.70 4.94 2.82
C VAL A 172 0.15 4.45 1.63
N ASP A 173 0.50 5.35 0.71
CA ASP A 173 1.30 5.03 -0.47
C ASP A 173 2.69 4.54 -0.07
N TYR A 174 3.33 5.17 0.93
CA TYR A 174 4.65 4.75 1.41
C TYR A 174 4.63 3.35 2.05
N VAL A 175 3.60 3.02 2.85
CA VAL A 175 3.46 1.66 3.39
C VAL A 175 3.26 0.65 2.27
N ASN A 176 2.43 0.96 1.27
CA ASN A 176 2.24 0.09 0.10
C ASN A 176 3.54 -0.12 -0.71
N PHE A 177 4.36 0.93 -0.76
CA PHE A 177 5.59 0.98 -1.57
C PHE A 177 6.84 0.40 -0.89
N LYS A 178 6.98 0.59 0.43
CA LYS A 178 8.21 0.31 1.20
C LYS A 178 8.00 -0.45 2.50
N GLY A 179 6.74 -0.62 2.92
CA GLY A 179 6.39 -1.35 4.13
C GLY A 179 6.31 -0.48 5.39
N GLU A 180 5.86 -1.12 6.46
CA GLU A 180 5.64 -0.49 7.78
C GLU A 180 6.96 -0.14 8.48
N GLY A 181 8.04 -0.89 8.22
CA GLY A 181 9.36 -0.67 8.83
C GLY A 181 9.59 -1.42 10.15
N VAL A 182 8.75 -2.42 10.43
CA VAL A 182 8.77 -3.21 11.67
C VAL A 182 9.53 -4.53 11.56
N LEU A 183 9.90 -4.95 10.34
CA LEU A 183 10.61 -6.20 10.12
C LEU A 183 12.13 -6.00 10.26
N HIS A 184 12.75 -6.77 11.15
CA HIS A 184 14.21 -6.73 11.35
C HIS A 184 14.99 -7.20 10.11
N THR A 185 14.38 -8.07 9.31
CA THR A 185 14.92 -8.53 8.02
C THR A 185 14.93 -7.45 6.94
N GLU A 186 14.17 -6.36 7.15
CA GLU A 186 14.12 -5.18 6.27
C GLU A 186 15.02 -4.05 6.77
N ARG A 187 16.25 -4.42 7.18
CA ARG A 187 17.27 -3.49 7.66
C ARG A 187 18.61 -3.77 6.99
N TYR A 188 19.34 -2.72 6.65
CA TYR A 188 20.74 -2.81 6.26
C TYR A 188 21.59 -2.07 7.30
N GLN A 189 22.57 -2.78 7.87
CA GLN A 189 23.40 -2.26 8.97
C GLN A 189 22.54 -1.78 10.17
N GLY A 190 21.48 -2.52 10.51
CA GLY A 190 20.54 -2.17 11.58
C GLY A 190 19.56 -1.04 11.24
N GLN A 191 19.71 -0.38 10.09
CA GLN A 191 18.88 0.74 9.66
C GLN A 191 17.76 0.28 8.73
N GLY A 192 16.51 0.51 9.14
CA GLY A 192 15.32 0.23 8.33
C GLY A 192 15.02 1.34 7.32
N TRP A 193 14.01 1.10 6.49
CA TRP A 193 13.56 2.00 5.42
C TRP A 193 12.04 2.08 5.26
N GLY A 194 11.26 1.53 6.20
CA GLY A 194 9.81 1.59 6.15
C GLY A 194 9.28 2.89 6.76
N LEU A 195 7.94 2.98 6.88
CA LEU A 195 7.27 4.17 7.39
C LEU A 195 7.79 4.59 8.77
N LEU A 196 8.03 3.64 9.68
CA LEU A 196 8.56 3.91 11.02
C LEU A 196 9.82 4.80 10.97
N GLN A 197 10.82 4.43 10.17
CA GLN A 197 12.09 5.17 10.10
C GLN A 197 11.94 6.55 9.49
N VAL A 198 10.94 6.76 8.63
CA VAL A 198 10.62 8.09 8.11
C VAL A 198 10.06 8.95 9.24
N LEU A 199 9.08 8.44 9.99
CA LEU A 199 8.44 9.16 11.10
C LEU A 199 9.41 9.47 12.24
N GLU A 200 10.33 8.54 12.58
CA GLU A 200 11.40 8.76 13.57
C GLU A 200 12.27 9.97 13.23
N SER A 201 12.50 10.23 11.93
CA SER A 201 13.35 11.33 11.45
C SER A 201 12.62 12.66 11.23
N MET A 202 11.31 12.70 11.50
CA MET A 202 10.50 13.91 11.42
C MET A 202 10.38 14.55 12.80
N HIS A 203 10.48 15.87 12.88
CA HIS A 203 10.42 16.65 14.13
C HIS A 203 9.61 17.95 14.02
N GLY A 204 9.04 18.26 12.85
CA GLY A 204 8.19 19.42 12.68
C GLY A 204 6.87 19.32 13.45
N THR A 205 6.22 20.47 13.62
CA THR A 205 4.99 20.61 14.41
C THR A 205 3.83 21.25 13.64
N GLY A 206 4.09 21.93 12.51
CA GLY A 206 3.06 22.59 11.70
C GLY A 206 2.39 21.64 10.70
N ASP A 207 1.08 21.72 10.50
CA ASP A 207 0.41 20.83 9.54
C ASP A 207 0.74 21.17 8.07
N ALA A 208 1.03 22.45 7.79
CA ALA A 208 1.25 22.95 6.42
C ALA A 208 2.50 22.38 5.74
N ASP A 209 3.56 22.10 6.51
CA ASP A 209 4.84 21.58 6.02
C ASP A 209 5.02 20.07 6.26
N ALA A 210 4.01 19.41 6.83
CA ALA A 210 4.10 17.99 7.24
C ALA A 210 4.45 17.08 6.06
N VAL A 211 3.80 17.26 4.91
CA VAL A 211 4.01 16.43 3.72
C VAL A 211 5.38 16.73 3.10
N ASP A 212 5.80 17.99 3.08
CA ASP A 212 7.11 18.39 2.60
C ASP A 212 8.24 17.77 3.43
N GLU A 213 8.09 17.80 4.76
CA GLU A 213 9.01 17.16 5.68
C GLU A 213 9.02 15.65 5.50
N PHE A 214 7.85 15.02 5.38
CA PHE A 214 7.73 13.59 5.12
C PHE A 214 8.47 13.19 3.84
N ALA A 215 8.31 13.95 2.75
CA ALA A 215 9.02 13.68 1.51
C ALA A 215 10.54 13.85 1.64
N ARG A 216 11.02 14.84 2.40
CA ARG A 216 12.45 15.01 2.72
C ARG A 216 12.99 13.82 3.52
N ALA A 217 12.29 13.42 4.57
CA ALA A 217 12.64 12.30 5.45
C ALA A 217 12.65 10.96 4.69
N ALA A 218 11.62 10.70 3.89
CA ALA A 218 11.51 9.51 3.06
C ALA A 218 12.65 9.43 2.02
N ARG A 219 12.99 10.54 1.37
CA ARG A 219 14.14 10.59 0.45
C ARG A 219 15.46 10.29 1.17
N ALA A 220 15.70 10.90 2.33
CA ALA A 220 16.92 10.65 3.10
C ALA A 220 17.03 9.16 3.51
N THR A 221 15.92 8.58 3.97
CA THR A 221 15.81 7.17 4.34
C THR A 221 16.12 6.24 3.17
N LEU A 222 15.58 6.52 1.98
CA LEU A 222 15.81 5.72 0.78
C LEU A 222 17.23 5.86 0.23
N THR A 223 17.82 7.05 0.29
CA THR A 223 19.23 7.26 -0.07
C THR A 223 20.15 6.48 0.87
N ARG A 224 19.88 6.51 2.18
CA ARG A 224 20.62 5.72 3.19
C ARG A 224 20.50 4.23 2.92
N ARG A 225 19.30 3.73 2.61
CA ARG A 225 19.09 2.33 2.23
C ARG A 225 20.00 1.92 1.07
N VAL A 226 20.03 2.71 0.00
CA VAL A 226 20.86 2.40 -1.18
C VAL A 226 22.33 2.42 -0.84
N HIS A 227 22.78 3.37 -0.01
CA HIS A 227 24.16 3.43 0.46
C HIS A 227 24.54 2.19 1.29
N ASN A 228 23.64 1.71 2.15
CA ASN A 228 23.89 0.56 3.03
C ASN A 228 23.63 -0.79 2.33
N ALA A 229 23.07 -0.79 1.11
CA ALA A 229 22.67 -2.01 0.43
C ALA A 229 23.90 -2.87 0.05
N PRO A 230 23.80 -4.22 0.14
CA PRO A 230 24.83 -5.11 -0.37
C PRO A 230 25.12 -4.84 -1.85
N VAL A 231 26.40 -4.79 -2.23
CA VAL A 231 26.85 -4.41 -3.59
C VAL A 231 26.13 -5.21 -4.68
N GLY A 232 25.92 -6.52 -4.48
CA GLY A 232 25.26 -7.39 -5.45
C GLY A 232 23.75 -7.16 -5.65
N ARG A 233 23.10 -6.33 -4.81
CA ARG A 233 21.68 -5.97 -4.99
C ARG A 233 21.49 -4.88 -6.06
N HIS A 234 22.52 -4.07 -6.31
CA HIS A 234 22.52 -2.97 -7.28
C HIS A 234 21.29 -2.04 -7.14
N GLU A 235 20.92 -1.65 -5.91
CA GLU A 235 19.68 -0.92 -5.66
C GLU A 235 19.67 0.52 -6.21
N SER A 236 20.85 1.09 -6.51
CA SER A 236 21.01 2.46 -7.02
C SER A 236 20.21 2.73 -8.30
N ARG A 237 19.98 1.70 -9.13
CA ARG A 237 19.14 1.80 -10.34
C ARG A 237 17.70 2.21 -10.07
N TRP A 238 17.18 1.96 -8.86
CA TRP A 238 15.79 2.28 -8.51
C TRP A 238 15.64 3.62 -7.79
N LEU A 239 16.73 4.15 -7.23
CA LEU A 239 16.70 5.33 -6.36
C LEU A 239 16.04 6.54 -7.04
N THR A 240 16.36 6.80 -8.31
CA THR A 240 15.77 7.91 -9.06
C THR A 240 14.26 7.81 -9.16
N GLY A 241 13.72 6.60 -9.42
CA GLY A 241 12.28 6.36 -9.46
C GLY A 241 11.63 6.51 -8.10
N TRP A 242 12.28 6.02 -7.05
CA TRP A 242 11.79 6.14 -5.68
C TRP A 242 11.72 7.59 -5.20
N ILE A 243 12.75 8.39 -5.49
CA ILE A 243 12.77 9.82 -5.16
C ILE A 243 11.68 10.57 -5.92
N ARG A 244 11.48 10.28 -7.21
CA ARG A 244 10.40 10.88 -8.00
C ARG A 244 9.02 10.59 -7.39
N ARG A 245 8.77 9.34 -6.97
CA ARG A 245 7.51 8.95 -6.32
C ARG A 245 7.28 9.74 -5.03
N VAL A 246 8.26 9.77 -4.15
CA VAL A 246 8.18 10.49 -2.87
C VAL A 246 7.99 12.00 -3.07
N ASN A 247 8.67 12.61 -4.04
CA ASN A 247 8.51 14.04 -4.33
C ASN A 247 7.11 14.38 -4.86
N SER A 248 6.37 13.42 -5.43
CA SER A 248 5.00 13.66 -5.93
C SER A 248 3.97 13.86 -4.81
N TYR A 249 4.34 13.59 -3.55
CA TYR A 249 3.45 13.76 -2.41
C TYR A 249 3.12 15.22 -2.12
N ASN A 250 4.04 16.15 -2.41
CA ASN A 250 3.97 17.56 -2.02
C ASN A 250 3.08 18.42 -2.96
N GLY A 251 2.53 17.81 -4.01
CA GLY A 251 1.75 18.51 -5.03
C GLY A 251 2.31 18.19 -6.41
N GLY A 252 1.62 17.30 -7.11
CA GLY A 252 1.59 17.25 -8.57
C GLY A 252 0.27 17.83 -9.04
#